data_AF-A0A4D8Q5G5-F1
#
_entry.id   AF-A0A4D8Q5G5-F1
#
_cell.length_a   1.000
_cell.length_b   1.000
_cell.length_c   1.000
_cell.angle_alpha   90.00
_cell.angle_beta   90.00
_cell.angle_gamma   90.00
#
_symmetry.space_group_name_H-M   'P 1'
#
loop_
_entity.id
_entity.type
_entity.pdbx_description
1 polymer ?
#
loop_
_entity_poly.entity_id
_entity_poly.type
_entity_poly.pdbx_seq_one_letter_code
_entity_poly.pdbx_strand_id
1 'polypeptide(L)'
;MSDIQGWSQDDDDDLLFADEDVPDPSSATSGPAAAPWKLLIVDDDPEVHAITRVVLNDVTFDGRRLQFLSAHSGVEARVILNDHPDIAAVLLDVVMETEDAGLRLVHHIREVLGNRRVRIILRTGQPGQAPERQVIVSYDINDYKAKSELTAQKLFTTTVAALRSYQHIDAIERNRQGLETIVDAAGTLFEQRSMDRFAVGVVERVAALLPRAAGAFLCAVPHGLNPEGRTGEAEVLCGTGVFAGAAGRPVSAVLPEAACADIAVALARGRSLHGDDHSVALFQTQSPGPGALFIGGHGGLPEVERRLLEIFCSRMSVGFDNVSLYEQLRLAQIATVHALGKLAEYKDEVTGEHVRRIGRWATAIARELQARGACGGDADNRFCELIGLASMLHDVGKVAIPDQILRKPGKLDPGEMVQMREHAAIGGRILRDASGPVGGRSYLSMGAEIAESHHEKFDGTGYPHGLAGDAIPLSGRIVAVADVYDALLHRRPYKEAWEMAAVVDLIRAEAGRHFDPRVVDAFVAVLERGGPEA
;
A
#
# COMPACT_ATOMS: atom_id res chain seq x y z
N MET A 1 73.31 -0.87 28.08
CA MET A 1 72.88 -0.12 29.28
C MET A 1 71.43 0.26 29.05
N SER A 2 70.40 -0.46 29.50
CA SER A 2 70.26 -1.43 30.59
C SER A 2 69.04 -2.33 30.30
N ASP A 3 69.26 -3.63 30.48
CA ASP A 3 68.40 -4.72 31.01
C ASP A 3 66.95 -4.86 30.51
N ILE A 4 66.57 -5.87 29.70
CA ILE A 4 66.56 -7.35 29.84
C ILE A 4 65.25 -7.89 30.47
N GLN A 5 64.70 -8.92 29.80
CA GLN A 5 63.77 -9.99 30.22
C GLN A 5 62.24 -9.78 30.09
N GLY A 6 61.66 -10.40 29.05
CA GLY A 6 61.20 -11.80 29.12
C GLY A 6 59.74 -12.03 29.51
N TRP A 7 58.87 -12.26 28.52
CA TRP A 7 57.50 -12.82 28.64
C TRP A 7 57.34 -13.75 27.42
N SER A 8 57.59 -15.06 27.52
CA SER A 8 56.75 -16.18 28.00
C SER A 8 55.43 -16.35 27.26
N GLN A 9 55.21 -17.60 26.83
CA GLN A 9 54.07 -18.21 26.18
C GLN A 9 52.73 -17.99 26.90
N ASP A 10 51.66 -18.31 26.15
CA ASP A 10 50.25 -18.52 26.52
C ASP A 10 49.33 -17.28 26.36
N ASP A 11 48.96 -17.00 25.11
CA ASP A 11 47.68 -16.35 24.77
C ASP A 11 46.60 -17.44 24.69
N ASP A 12 46.10 -17.87 25.85
CA ASP A 12 44.75 -18.46 25.95
C ASP A 12 43.77 -17.30 26.17
N ASP A 13 43.17 -16.83 25.08
CA ASP A 13 42.03 -15.92 25.10
C ASP A 13 40.80 -16.67 25.66
N ASP A 14 40.69 -16.65 26.99
CA ASP A 14 39.48 -17.05 27.73
C ASP A 14 38.34 -16.06 27.41
N LEU A 15 37.58 -16.39 26.37
CA LEU A 15 36.27 -15.82 26.07
C LEU A 15 35.32 -16.15 27.23
N LEU A 16 35.11 -15.18 28.12
CA LEU A 16 34.03 -15.14 29.11
C LEU A 16 32.67 -15.17 28.40
N PHE A 17 32.13 -16.37 28.17
CA PHE A 17 30.72 -16.56 27.86
C PHE A 17 29.92 -16.31 29.14
N ALA A 18 28.99 -15.35 29.09
CA ALA A 18 27.98 -15.17 30.12
C ALA A 18 27.09 -16.42 30.16
N ASP A 19 26.85 -16.96 31.36
CA ASP A 19 25.95 -18.09 31.58
C ASP A 19 24.57 -17.78 30.99
N GLU A 20 24.21 -18.49 29.92
CA GLU A 20 22.82 -18.58 29.46
C GLU A 20 22.06 -19.42 30.49
N ASP A 21 21.06 -18.82 31.14
CA ASP A 21 20.11 -19.52 32.01
C ASP A 21 19.52 -20.73 31.26
N VAL A 22 19.93 -21.93 31.67
CA VAL A 22 19.33 -23.19 31.22
C VAL A 22 17.89 -23.20 31.72
N PRO A 23 16.86 -23.20 30.85
CA PRO A 23 15.49 -23.23 31.32
C PRO A 23 15.21 -24.55 32.03
N ASP A 24 14.63 -24.47 33.22
CA ASP A 24 14.14 -25.60 34.00
C ASP A 24 13.17 -26.47 33.14
N PRO A 25 13.47 -27.76 32.90
CA PRO A 25 12.67 -28.62 32.02
C PRO A 25 11.28 -28.99 32.59
N SER A 26 10.88 -28.44 33.74
CA SER A 26 9.61 -28.78 34.40
C SER A 26 8.43 -27.82 34.14
N SER A 27 8.56 -26.82 33.27
CA SER A 27 7.51 -25.79 33.06
C SER A 27 6.77 -25.82 31.71
N ALA A 28 6.64 -26.98 31.07
CA ALA A 28 5.80 -27.12 29.87
C ALA A 28 4.30 -27.06 30.22
N THR A 29 3.70 -25.88 30.08
CA THR A 29 2.24 -25.71 30.09
C THR A 29 1.62 -26.35 28.85
N SER A 30 0.57 -27.15 29.07
CA SER A 30 -0.10 -27.96 28.07
C SER A 30 -0.95 -27.11 27.11
N GLY A 31 -0.36 -26.72 25.97
CA GLY A 31 -1.11 -26.29 24.79
C GLY A 31 -1.91 -27.45 24.16
N PRO A 32 -2.82 -27.18 23.21
CA PRO A 32 -3.54 -28.23 22.49
C PRO A 32 -2.52 -29.17 21.82
N ALA A 33 -2.67 -30.47 22.06
CA ALA A 33 -1.73 -31.48 21.56
C ALA A 33 -1.54 -31.34 20.03
N ALA A 34 -0.32 -31.03 19.61
CA ALA A 34 0.00 -30.83 18.21
C ALA A 34 -0.33 -32.10 17.40
N ALA A 35 -0.98 -31.91 16.23
CA ALA A 35 -1.45 -33.01 15.38
C ALA A 35 -0.31 -33.99 15.04
N PRO A 36 -0.54 -35.30 14.91
CA PRO A 36 0.53 -36.26 14.63
C PRO A 36 1.19 -36.02 13.26
N TRP A 37 2.44 -36.47 13.10
CA TRP A 37 3.14 -36.46 11.81
C TRP A 37 2.61 -37.59 10.94
N LYS A 38 2.03 -37.27 9.77
CA LYS A 38 1.54 -38.27 8.82
C LYS A 38 2.69 -38.88 8.03
N LEU A 39 2.84 -40.19 8.15
CA LEU A 39 3.78 -41.03 7.39
C LEU A 39 2.97 -41.98 6.50
N LEU A 40 3.10 -41.86 5.18
CA LEU A 40 2.46 -42.76 4.24
C LEU A 40 3.39 -43.94 3.92
N ILE A 41 2.89 -45.16 4.05
CA ILE A 41 3.57 -46.39 3.65
C ILE A 41 2.89 -46.88 2.36
N VAL A 42 3.65 -47.04 1.30
CA VAL A 42 3.18 -47.52 0.00
C VAL A 42 3.99 -48.75 -0.38
N ASP A 43 3.39 -49.92 -0.25
CA ASP A 43 4.00 -51.23 -0.50
C ASP A 43 2.88 -52.24 -0.77
N ASP A 44 3.04 -53.16 -1.72
CA ASP A 44 2.02 -54.18 -1.99
C ASP A 44 2.07 -55.35 -0.98
N ASP A 45 3.15 -55.44 -0.19
CA ASP A 45 3.35 -56.46 0.85
C ASP A 45 2.81 -56.00 2.23
N PRO A 46 1.74 -56.63 2.75
CA PRO A 46 1.18 -56.30 4.06
C PRO A 46 2.17 -56.50 5.23
N GLU A 47 3.15 -57.40 5.11
CA GLU A 47 4.15 -57.63 6.16
C GLU A 47 5.05 -56.40 6.33
N VAL A 48 5.39 -55.70 5.24
CA VAL A 48 6.19 -54.48 5.29
C VAL A 48 5.45 -53.38 6.06
N HIS A 49 4.14 -53.29 5.91
CA HIS A 49 3.30 -52.34 6.67
C HIS A 49 3.31 -52.66 8.16
N ALA A 50 3.14 -53.93 8.52
CA ALA A 50 3.14 -54.38 9.91
C ALA A 50 4.50 -54.10 10.59
N ILE A 51 5.60 -54.50 9.94
CA ILE A 51 6.96 -54.31 10.48
C ILE A 51 7.29 -52.82 10.62
N THR A 52 6.98 -52.00 9.61
CA THR A 52 7.23 -50.56 9.64
C THR A 52 6.49 -49.90 10.81
N ARG A 53 5.23 -50.27 11.06
CA ARG A 53 4.45 -49.75 12.18
C ARG A 53 5.04 -50.17 13.52
N VAL A 54 5.43 -51.44 13.68
CA VAL A 54 6.02 -51.93 14.93
C VAL A 54 7.33 -51.21 15.24
N VAL A 55 8.22 -51.05 14.26
CA VAL A 55 9.52 -50.39 14.44
C VAL A 55 9.37 -48.92 14.79
N LEU A 56 8.38 -48.23 14.23
CA LEU A 56 8.22 -46.79 14.37
C LEU A 56 7.13 -46.35 15.37
N ASN A 57 6.45 -47.29 16.04
CA ASN A 57 5.29 -46.99 16.88
C ASN A 57 5.61 -46.02 18.03
N ASP A 58 6.79 -46.18 18.64
CA ASP A 58 7.21 -45.42 19.80
C ASP A 58 8.04 -44.18 19.43
N VAL A 59 8.12 -43.86 18.13
CA VAL A 59 8.87 -42.70 17.65
C VAL A 59 8.08 -41.43 17.89
N THR A 60 8.68 -40.54 18.67
CA THR A 60 8.23 -39.16 18.83
C THR A 60 9.26 -38.22 18.24
N PHE A 61 8.82 -37.26 17.45
CA PHE A 61 9.66 -36.20 16.92
C PHE A 61 9.00 -34.85 17.21
N ASP A 62 9.74 -33.96 17.89
CA ASP A 62 9.25 -32.63 18.28
C ASP A 62 7.96 -32.70 19.14
N GLY A 63 7.95 -33.61 20.11
CA GLY A 63 6.79 -33.86 20.99
C GLY A 63 5.57 -34.50 20.31
N ARG A 64 5.63 -34.79 19.00
CA ARG A 64 4.51 -35.31 18.19
C ARG A 64 4.74 -36.78 17.84
N ARG A 65 3.68 -37.58 17.89
CA ARG A 65 3.66 -39.00 17.46
C ARG A 65 3.49 -39.11 15.94
N LEU A 66 3.80 -40.28 15.40
CA LEU A 66 3.52 -40.62 14.00
C LEU A 66 2.08 -41.13 13.82
N GLN A 67 1.43 -40.73 12.74
CA GLN A 67 0.21 -41.32 12.21
C GLN A 67 0.55 -42.05 10.92
N PHE A 68 0.29 -43.36 10.87
CA PHE A 68 0.57 -44.17 9.70
C PHE A 68 -0.64 -44.21 8.76
N LEU A 69 -0.42 -43.83 7.50
CA LEU A 69 -1.33 -44.05 6.39
C LEU A 69 -0.77 -45.21 5.54
N SER A 70 -1.63 -45.99 4.90
CA SER A 70 -1.20 -47.15 4.14
C SER A 70 -1.89 -47.20 2.79
N ALA A 71 -1.11 -47.43 1.75
CA ALA A 71 -1.58 -47.74 0.41
C ALA A 71 -0.89 -49.02 -0.07
N HIS A 72 -1.65 -49.92 -0.70
CA HIS A 72 -1.15 -51.19 -1.23
C HIS A 72 -0.94 -51.14 -2.75
N SER A 73 -1.13 -49.96 -3.34
CA SER A 73 -1.06 -49.71 -4.77
C SER A 73 -0.68 -48.26 -5.03
N GLY A 74 -0.05 -48.00 -6.19
CA GLY A 74 0.22 -46.64 -6.63
C GLY A 74 -1.06 -45.83 -6.85
N VAL A 75 -2.17 -46.47 -7.20
CA VAL A 75 -3.49 -45.80 -7.37
C VAL A 75 -4.07 -45.35 -6.03
N GLU A 76 -4.08 -46.23 -5.03
CA GLU A 76 -4.54 -45.91 -3.67
C GLU A 76 -3.69 -44.80 -3.05
N ALA A 77 -2.36 -44.85 -3.25
CA ALA A 77 -1.46 -43.81 -2.76
C ALA A 77 -1.79 -42.43 -3.32
N ARG A 78 -2.17 -42.33 -4.61
CA ARG A 78 -2.57 -41.06 -5.23
C ARG A 78 -3.81 -40.46 -4.57
N VAL A 79 -4.81 -41.29 -4.26
CA VAL A 79 -6.02 -40.85 -3.56
C VAL A 79 -5.67 -40.29 -2.18
N ILE A 80 -4.88 -41.04 -1.40
CA ILE A 80 -4.47 -40.64 -0.06
C ILE A 80 -3.63 -39.35 -0.08
N LEU A 81 -2.72 -39.19 -1.04
CA LEU A 81 -1.89 -37.99 -1.19
C LEU A 81 -2.71 -36.75 -1.57
N ASN A 82 -3.81 -36.94 -2.31
CA ASN A 82 -4.72 -35.85 -2.65
C ASN A 82 -5.58 -35.44 -1.44
N ASP A 83 -6.05 -36.40 -0.65
CA ASP A 83 -6.89 -36.15 0.53
C ASP A 83 -6.07 -35.64 1.74
N HIS A 84 -4.77 -35.92 1.77
CA HIS A 84 -3.86 -35.53 2.85
C HIS A 84 -2.63 -34.79 2.30
N PRO A 85 -2.74 -33.50 1.94
CA PRO A 85 -1.62 -32.70 1.44
C PRO A 85 -0.54 -32.42 2.50
N ASP A 86 -0.81 -32.71 3.77
CA ASP A 86 0.05 -32.52 4.94
C ASP A 86 0.87 -33.77 5.32
N ILE A 87 0.89 -34.80 4.46
CA ILE A 87 1.81 -35.95 4.62
C ILE A 87 3.26 -35.45 4.63
N ALA A 88 3.97 -35.76 5.72
CA ALA A 88 5.33 -35.28 5.92
C ALA A 88 6.36 -36.13 5.15
N ALA A 89 6.17 -37.45 5.16
CA ALA A 89 7.04 -38.38 4.48
C ALA A 89 6.28 -39.58 3.88
N VAL A 90 6.83 -40.15 2.81
CA VAL A 90 6.36 -41.37 2.14
C VAL A 90 7.48 -42.40 2.13
N LEU A 91 7.20 -43.59 2.67
CA LEU A 91 8.00 -44.80 2.47
C LEU A 91 7.40 -45.55 1.28
N LEU A 92 8.10 -45.57 0.16
CA LEU A 92 7.55 -45.99 -1.13
C LEU A 92 8.35 -47.14 -1.73
N ASP A 93 7.70 -48.26 -2.04
CA ASP A 93 8.30 -49.31 -2.84
C ASP A 93 8.42 -48.91 -4.31
N VAL A 94 9.52 -49.31 -4.94
CA VAL A 94 9.78 -49.04 -6.36
C VAL A 94 8.94 -49.95 -7.26
N VAL A 95 8.90 -51.24 -6.93
CA VAL A 95 8.25 -52.29 -7.72
C VAL A 95 7.01 -52.75 -6.96
N MET A 96 5.84 -52.57 -7.57
CA MET A 96 4.56 -53.04 -7.03
C MET A 96 3.76 -53.69 -8.17
N GLU A 97 2.70 -53.05 -8.66
CA GLU A 97 1.87 -53.58 -9.75
C GLU A 97 2.64 -53.65 -11.07
N THR A 98 3.63 -52.77 -11.24
CA THR A 98 4.61 -52.79 -12.34
C THR A 98 6.01 -52.46 -11.80
N GLU A 99 7.04 -52.75 -12.59
CA GLU A 99 8.46 -52.52 -12.24
C GLU A 99 8.81 -51.05 -11.96
N ASP A 100 8.02 -50.12 -12.49
CA ASP A 100 8.19 -48.67 -12.39
C ASP A 100 7.06 -47.97 -11.59
N ALA A 101 6.18 -48.73 -10.93
CA ALA A 101 4.97 -48.19 -10.29
C ALA A 101 5.31 -47.09 -9.25
N GLY A 102 6.31 -47.33 -8.40
CA GLY A 102 6.79 -46.35 -7.44
C GLY A 102 7.37 -45.10 -8.09
N LEU A 103 8.19 -45.26 -9.14
CA LEU A 103 8.78 -44.12 -9.86
C LEU A 103 7.71 -43.25 -10.53
N ARG A 104 6.67 -43.87 -11.12
CA ARG A 104 5.52 -43.13 -11.66
C ARG A 104 4.75 -42.38 -10.58
N LEU A 105 4.67 -42.92 -9.37
CA LEU A 105 4.05 -42.22 -8.24
C LEU A 105 4.91 -41.02 -7.80
N VAL A 106 6.24 -41.15 -7.76
CA VAL A 106 7.13 -40.01 -7.49
C VAL A 106 6.93 -38.90 -8.51
N HIS A 107 6.91 -39.24 -9.80
CA HIS A 107 6.63 -38.27 -10.86
C HIS A 107 5.28 -37.59 -10.66
N HIS A 108 4.23 -38.34 -10.29
CA HIS A 108 2.92 -37.77 -9.99
C HIS A 108 2.97 -36.79 -8.79
N ILE A 109 3.67 -37.13 -7.71
CA ILE A 109 3.81 -36.25 -6.54
C ILE A 109 4.50 -34.93 -6.91
N ARG A 110 5.57 -34.99 -7.71
CA ARG A 110 6.39 -33.80 -8.04
C ARG A 110 5.80 -32.96 -9.16
N GLU A 111 5.34 -33.59 -10.24
CA GLU A 111 4.94 -32.89 -11.47
C GLU A 111 3.42 -32.65 -11.56
N VAL A 112 2.60 -33.56 -11.02
CA VAL A 112 1.13 -33.42 -11.11
C VAL A 112 0.57 -32.72 -9.88
N LEU A 113 0.94 -33.18 -8.67
CA LEU A 113 0.51 -32.53 -7.43
C LEU A 113 1.34 -31.28 -7.10
N GLY A 114 2.50 -31.10 -7.73
CA GLY A 114 3.43 -30.00 -7.41
C GLY A 114 3.96 -30.04 -5.97
N ASN A 115 3.80 -31.17 -5.26
CA ASN A 115 4.14 -31.25 -3.85
C ASN A 115 5.63 -31.52 -3.67
N ARG A 116 6.40 -30.44 -3.62
CA ARG A 116 7.84 -30.47 -3.29
C ARG A 116 8.13 -30.44 -1.80
N ARG A 117 7.12 -30.49 -0.93
CA ARG A 117 7.31 -30.46 0.53
C ARG A 117 7.45 -31.87 1.11
N VAL A 118 6.61 -32.81 0.69
CA VAL A 118 6.66 -34.20 1.17
C VAL A 118 8.02 -34.86 0.88
N ARG A 119 8.58 -35.56 1.87
CA ARG A 119 9.82 -36.31 1.70
C ARG A 119 9.55 -37.72 1.19
N ILE A 120 10.32 -38.21 0.24
CA ILE A 120 10.13 -39.54 -0.36
C ILE A 120 11.37 -40.40 -0.09
N ILE A 121 11.16 -41.53 0.57
CA ILE A 121 12.17 -42.56 0.83
C ILE A 121 11.79 -43.77 -0.02
N LEU A 122 12.56 -44.03 -1.07
CA LEU A 122 12.37 -45.20 -1.90
C LEU A 122 12.97 -46.44 -1.25
N ARG A 123 12.21 -47.54 -1.32
CA ARG A 123 12.62 -48.87 -0.88
C ARG A 123 12.51 -49.83 -2.06
N THR A 124 13.40 -50.81 -2.18
CA THR A 124 13.25 -51.88 -3.19
C THR A 124 13.82 -53.20 -2.71
N GLY A 125 13.17 -54.32 -3.08
CA GLY A 125 13.74 -55.66 -2.91
C GLY A 125 14.79 -56.03 -3.96
N GLN A 126 14.88 -55.29 -5.07
CA GLN A 126 15.73 -55.64 -6.23
C GLN A 126 16.65 -54.47 -6.62
N PRO A 127 17.82 -54.32 -5.99
CA PRO A 127 18.81 -53.32 -6.37
C PRO A 127 19.44 -53.70 -7.74
N GLY A 128 19.00 -53.08 -8.83
CA GLY A 128 19.58 -53.33 -10.16
C GLY A 128 18.82 -52.78 -11.37
N GLN A 129 17.52 -52.51 -11.27
CA GLN A 129 16.70 -52.05 -12.40
C GLN A 129 16.85 -50.55 -12.72
N ALA A 130 17.25 -49.74 -11.74
CA ALA A 130 17.67 -48.35 -11.94
C ALA A 130 18.83 -48.00 -10.99
N PRO A 131 19.93 -47.38 -11.46
CA PRO A 131 21.04 -46.99 -10.59
C PRO A 131 20.57 -45.97 -9.54
N GLU A 132 20.81 -46.24 -8.26
CA GLU A 132 20.45 -45.36 -7.13
C GLU A 132 20.79 -43.89 -7.38
N ARG A 133 22.01 -43.61 -7.86
CA ARG A 133 22.46 -42.25 -8.21
C ARG A 133 21.58 -41.58 -9.26
N GLN A 134 21.10 -42.32 -10.25
CA GLN A 134 20.29 -41.78 -11.33
C GLN A 134 18.86 -41.51 -10.87
N VAL A 135 18.31 -42.38 -10.00
CA VAL A 135 16.96 -42.21 -9.44
C VAL A 135 16.91 -41.01 -8.50
N ILE A 136 17.92 -40.86 -7.62
CA ILE A 136 18.00 -39.73 -6.68
C ILE A 136 18.02 -38.38 -7.41
N VAL A 137 18.83 -38.26 -8.46
CA VAL A 137 18.98 -37.00 -9.21
C VAL A 137 17.77 -36.74 -10.14
N SER A 138 17.21 -37.77 -10.76
CA SER A 138 16.18 -37.60 -11.80
C SER A 138 14.76 -37.44 -11.23
N TYR A 139 14.52 -37.87 -9.98
CA TYR A 139 13.17 -37.94 -9.40
C TYR A 139 12.97 -37.11 -8.12
N ASP A 140 13.94 -36.28 -7.72
CA ASP A 140 13.83 -35.38 -6.54
C ASP A 140 13.30 -36.10 -5.28
N ILE A 141 13.99 -37.19 -4.92
CA ILE A 141 13.73 -38.02 -3.74
C ILE A 141 14.78 -37.80 -2.66
N ASN A 142 14.47 -38.19 -1.42
CA ASN A 142 15.30 -37.88 -0.25
C ASN A 142 16.22 -39.02 0.16
N ASP A 143 15.80 -40.26 -0.07
CA ASP A 143 16.65 -41.41 0.16
C ASP A 143 16.22 -42.59 -0.73
N TYR A 144 17.15 -43.51 -0.94
CA TYR A 144 16.95 -44.77 -1.63
C TYR A 144 17.63 -45.87 -0.83
N LYS A 145 16.92 -46.96 -0.54
CA LYS A 145 17.42 -48.06 0.29
C LYS A 145 16.93 -49.41 -0.22
N ALA A 146 17.78 -50.42 -0.19
CA ALA A 146 17.31 -51.79 -0.38
C ALA A 146 16.51 -52.24 0.87
N LYS A 147 15.43 -53.02 0.68
CA LYS A 147 14.61 -53.58 1.77
C LYS A 147 15.49 -54.42 2.73
N SER A 148 16.50 -55.12 2.21
CA SER A 148 17.47 -55.90 2.98
C SER A 148 18.43 -55.07 3.83
N GLU A 149 18.65 -53.79 3.49
CA GLU A 149 19.57 -52.90 4.19
C GLU A 149 18.87 -52.08 5.29
N LEU A 150 17.55 -52.15 5.36
CA LEU A 150 16.67 -51.32 6.16
C LEU A 150 16.44 -51.95 7.54
N THR A 151 17.49 -51.95 8.36
CA THR A 151 17.38 -52.35 9.77
C THR A 151 16.47 -51.38 10.54
N ALA A 152 15.94 -51.81 11.69
CA ALA A 152 15.10 -50.96 12.53
C ALA A 152 15.77 -49.61 12.87
N GLN A 153 17.07 -49.64 13.18
CA GLN A 153 17.85 -48.43 13.46
C GLN A 153 17.96 -47.50 12.24
N LYS A 154 18.18 -48.05 11.04
CA LYS A 154 18.27 -47.26 9.80
C LYS A 154 16.90 -46.70 9.38
N LEU A 155 15.82 -47.46 9.57
CA LEU A 155 14.47 -46.98 9.32
C LEU A 155 14.14 -45.80 10.24
N PHE A 156 14.52 -45.89 11.51
CA PHE A 156 14.38 -44.80 12.48
C PHE A 156 15.15 -43.55 12.05
N THR A 157 16.47 -43.66 11.80
CA THR A 157 17.29 -42.49 11.47
C THR A 157 16.85 -41.82 10.16
N THR A 158 16.48 -42.62 9.15
CA THR A 158 16.00 -42.11 7.86
C THR A 158 14.65 -41.40 8.00
N THR A 159 13.73 -41.97 8.80
CA THR A 159 12.43 -41.34 9.07
C THR A 159 12.59 -40.02 9.81
N VAL A 160 13.42 -39.98 10.86
CA VAL A 160 13.68 -38.74 11.62
C VAL A 160 14.35 -37.68 10.74
N ALA A 161 15.31 -38.06 9.90
CA ALA A 161 15.94 -37.15 8.96
C ALA A 161 14.94 -36.57 7.95
N ALA A 162 14.02 -37.40 7.44
CA ALA A 162 12.95 -36.96 6.56
C ALA A 162 11.97 -36.00 7.28
N LEU A 163 11.52 -36.32 8.49
CA LEU A 163 10.62 -35.44 9.24
C LEU A 163 11.26 -34.08 9.54
N ARG A 164 12.54 -34.05 9.94
CA ARG A 164 13.30 -32.82 10.13
C ARG A 164 13.42 -32.01 8.83
N SER A 165 13.72 -32.67 7.72
CA SER A 165 13.80 -32.02 6.41
C SER A 165 12.45 -31.45 5.97
N TYR A 166 11.35 -32.17 6.19
CA TYR A 166 9.99 -31.68 5.95
C TYR A 166 9.71 -30.42 6.76
N GLN A 167 10.02 -30.44 8.07
CA GLN A 167 9.81 -29.29 8.96
C GLN A 167 10.56 -28.05 8.48
N HIS A 168 11.82 -28.20 8.05
CA HIS A 168 12.60 -27.08 7.53
C HIS A 168 12.02 -26.54 6.22
N ILE A 169 11.63 -27.41 5.28
CA ILE A 169 11.06 -26.99 3.99
C ILE A 169 9.70 -26.32 4.18
N ASP A 170 8.85 -26.86 5.05
CA ASP A 170 7.55 -26.28 5.33
C ASP A 170 7.68 -24.90 6.01
N ALA A 171 8.67 -24.71 6.88
CA ALA A 171 9.00 -23.40 7.44
C ALA A 171 9.47 -22.40 6.36
N ILE A 172 10.33 -22.84 5.44
CA ILE A 172 10.82 -21.99 4.34
C ILE A 172 9.67 -21.60 3.39
N GLU A 173 8.82 -22.54 2.99
CA GLU A 173 7.69 -22.23 2.10
C GLU A 173 6.68 -21.30 2.77
N ARG A 174 6.38 -21.50 4.05
CA ARG A 174 5.54 -20.55 4.81
C ARG A 174 6.16 -19.15 4.85
N ASN A 175 7.46 -19.05 5.07
CA ASN A 175 8.17 -17.77 5.03
C ASN A 175 8.12 -17.13 3.63
N ARG A 176 8.34 -17.93 2.57
CA ARG A 176 8.29 -17.49 1.17
C ARG A 176 6.91 -16.94 0.81
N GLN A 177 5.85 -17.68 1.17
CA GLN A 177 4.48 -17.29 0.89
C GLN A 177 4.04 -16.07 1.72
N GLY A 178 4.50 -15.96 2.97
CA GLY A 178 4.34 -14.75 3.78
C GLY A 178 5.01 -13.54 3.16
N LEU A 179 6.24 -13.70 2.63
CA LEU A 179 6.95 -12.65 1.91
C LEU A 179 6.27 -12.25 0.60
N GLU A 180 5.78 -13.20 -0.20
CA GLU A 180 5.00 -12.92 -1.43
C GLU A 180 3.76 -12.09 -1.12
N THR A 181 3.01 -12.48 -0.07
CA THR A 181 1.83 -11.74 0.39
C THR A 181 2.17 -10.29 0.77
N ILE A 182 3.31 -10.08 1.42
CA ILE A 182 3.81 -8.74 1.78
C ILE A 182 4.17 -7.92 0.54
N VAL A 183 4.86 -8.52 -0.43
CA VAL A 183 5.27 -7.84 -1.67
C VAL A 183 4.05 -7.41 -2.49
N ASP A 184 3.06 -8.29 -2.65
CA ASP A 184 1.83 -7.99 -3.38
C ASP A 184 0.99 -6.91 -2.67
N ALA A 185 0.94 -6.98 -1.33
CA ALA A 185 0.27 -5.96 -0.52
C ALA A 185 0.90 -4.57 -0.70
N ALA A 186 2.24 -4.51 -0.71
CA ALA A 186 2.98 -3.27 -0.85
C ALA A 186 2.67 -2.56 -2.18
N GLY A 187 2.57 -3.29 -3.30
CA GLY A 187 2.24 -2.72 -4.61
C GLY A 187 0.94 -1.90 -4.60
N THR A 188 -0.12 -2.45 -3.99
CA THR A 188 -1.43 -1.77 -3.89
C THR A 188 -1.45 -0.57 -2.94
N LEU A 189 -0.59 -0.58 -1.92
CA LEU A 189 -0.50 0.52 -0.95
C LEU A 189 0.22 1.73 -1.56
N PHE A 190 1.27 1.50 -2.35
CA PHE A 190 2.04 2.59 -2.98
C PHE A 190 1.27 3.37 -4.05
N GLU A 191 0.12 2.87 -4.52
CA GLU A 191 -0.77 3.61 -5.42
C GLU A 191 -1.60 4.68 -4.70
N GLN A 192 -1.68 4.63 -3.35
CA GLN A 192 -2.46 5.58 -2.57
C GLN A 192 -1.73 6.94 -2.51
N ARG A 193 -2.45 8.00 -2.89
CA ARG A 193 -1.96 9.39 -2.86
C ARG A 193 -2.37 10.17 -1.61
N SER A 194 -2.92 9.47 -0.61
CA SER A 194 -3.47 10.04 0.61
C SER A 194 -3.01 9.25 1.81
N MET A 195 -2.54 9.96 2.84
CA MET A 195 -2.06 9.37 4.08
C MET A 195 -3.13 8.50 4.76
N ASP A 196 -4.38 8.97 4.81
CA ASP A 196 -5.48 8.26 5.45
C ASP A 196 -5.78 6.93 4.75
N ARG A 197 -5.83 6.93 3.42
CA ARG A 197 -6.07 5.70 2.65
C ARG A 197 -4.90 4.73 2.75
N PHE A 198 -3.68 5.25 2.79
CA PHE A 198 -2.49 4.43 3.00
C PHE A 198 -2.52 3.75 4.38
N ALA A 199 -2.82 4.51 5.43
CA ALA A 199 -2.91 3.99 6.80
C ALA A 199 -4.00 2.93 6.97
N VAL A 200 -5.19 3.14 6.40
CA VAL A 200 -6.27 2.14 6.41
C VAL A 200 -5.82 0.85 5.71
N GLY A 201 -5.26 0.97 4.51
CA GLY A 201 -4.79 -0.20 3.77
C GLY A 201 -3.69 -0.96 4.52
N VAL A 202 -2.80 -0.25 5.22
CA VAL A 202 -1.79 -0.85 6.09
C VAL A 202 -2.42 -1.74 7.15
N VAL A 203 -3.38 -1.22 7.92
CA VAL A 203 -4.00 -1.95 9.03
C VAL A 203 -4.80 -3.16 8.52
N GLU A 204 -5.48 -3.04 7.39
CA GLU A 204 -6.19 -4.15 6.74
C GLU A 204 -5.24 -5.29 6.34
N ARG A 205 -4.05 -4.96 5.82
CA ARG A 205 -3.05 -5.97 5.42
C ARG A 205 -2.43 -6.68 6.62
N VAL A 206 -2.19 -5.97 7.73
CA VAL A 206 -1.73 -6.58 8.99
C VAL A 206 -2.77 -7.56 9.52
N ALA A 207 -4.05 -7.19 9.51
CA ALA A 207 -5.12 -8.08 9.94
C ALA A 207 -5.21 -9.35 9.06
N ALA A 208 -4.94 -9.23 7.76
CA ALA A 208 -4.87 -10.38 6.87
C ALA A 208 -3.66 -11.29 7.15
N LEU A 209 -2.52 -10.72 7.57
CA LEU A 209 -1.31 -11.48 7.95
C LEU A 209 -1.49 -12.19 9.30
N LEU A 210 -2.31 -11.65 10.21
CA LEU A 210 -2.50 -12.13 11.57
C LEU A 210 -3.98 -12.43 11.86
N PRO A 211 -4.58 -13.46 11.22
CA PRO A 211 -6.01 -13.73 11.32
C PRO A 211 -6.50 -14.17 12.72
N ARG A 212 -5.57 -14.48 13.64
CA ARG A 212 -5.89 -14.79 15.04
C ARG A 212 -6.07 -13.54 15.90
N ALA A 213 -5.59 -12.38 15.46
CA ALA A 213 -5.68 -11.15 16.23
C ALA A 213 -7.14 -10.67 16.31
N ALA A 214 -7.54 -10.15 17.47
CA ALA A 214 -8.86 -9.54 17.66
C ALA A 214 -9.00 -8.21 16.89
N GLY A 215 -7.89 -7.53 16.64
CA GLY A 215 -7.84 -6.32 15.83
C GLY A 215 -6.45 -5.69 15.83
N ALA A 216 -6.27 -4.70 14.96
CA ALA A 216 -5.07 -3.87 14.91
C ALA A 216 -5.45 -2.41 14.69
N PHE A 217 -4.60 -1.49 15.12
CA PHE A 217 -4.74 -0.07 14.80
C PHE A 217 -3.38 0.60 14.64
N LEU A 218 -3.37 1.68 13.87
CA LEU A 218 -2.24 2.56 13.71
C LEU A 218 -2.42 3.78 14.61
N CYS A 219 -1.38 4.16 15.36
CA CYS A 219 -1.36 5.41 16.11
C CYS A 219 -0.09 6.21 15.83
N ALA A 220 -0.21 7.51 15.93
CA ALA A 220 0.92 8.43 15.87
C ALA A 220 0.75 9.51 16.94
N VAL A 221 1.86 10.12 17.33
CA VAL A 221 1.83 11.32 18.16
C VAL A 221 1.56 12.52 17.23
N PRO A 222 0.54 13.35 17.48
CA PRO A 222 0.29 14.53 16.67
C PRO A 222 1.51 15.46 16.61
N HIS A 223 1.84 15.98 15.43
CA HIS A 223 2.90 16.97 15.26
C HIS A 223 2.45 18.34 15.80
N GLY A 224 3.03 18.75 16.93
CA GLY A 224 2.81 20.04 17.55
C GLY A 224 3.01 19.98 19.08
N LEU A 225 3.46 21.08 19.68
CA LEU A 225 3.36 21.25 21.12
C LEU A 225 1.89 21.49 21.46
N ASN A 226 1.34 20.74 22.42
CA ASN A 226 0.09 21.17 23.05
C ASN A 226 0.31 22.58 23.63
N PRO A 227 -0.74 23.40 23.85
CA PRO A 227 -0.62 24.76 24.41
C PRO A 227 0.20 24.85 25.72
N GLU A 228 0.39 23.71 26.39
CA GLU A 228 1.14 23.53 27.64
C GLU A 228 2.60 23.05 27.44
N GLY A 229 3.10 22.96 26.21
CA GLY A 229 4.50 22.57 25.92
C GLY A 229 4.80 21.08 26.11
N ARG A 230 3.78 20.21 26.15
CA ARG A 230 3.91 18.75 26.24
C ARG A 230 3.75 18.10 24.87
N THR A 231 4.45 16.98 24.64
CA THR A 231 4.16 16.07 23.52
C THR A 231 2.72 15.57 23.66
N GLY A 232 1.94 15.64 22.58
CA GLY A 232 0.57 15.13 22.56
C GLY A 232 0.52 13.64 22.93
N GLU A 233 -0.63 13.20 23.46
CA GLU A 233 -0.90 11.77 23.61
C GLU A 233 -1.00 11.12 22.22
N ALA A 234 -0.60 9.86 22.07
CA ALA A 234 -0.78 9.15 20.82
C ALA A 234 -2.28 9.02 20.50
N GLU A 235 -2.64 9.31 19.26
CA GLU A 235 -4.01 9.19 18.75
C GLU A 235 -4.10 8.08 17.72
N VAL A 236 -5.25 7.41 17.68
CA VAL A 236 -5.54 6.36 16.71
C VAL A 236 -5.82 7.01 15.35
N LEU A 237 -5.03 6.68 14.33
CA LEU A 237 -5.22 7.14 12.96
C LEU A 237 -6.30 6.30 12.26
N CYS A 238 -6.22 4.98 12.39
CA CYS A 238 -7.19 4.04 11.83
C CYS A 238 -7.10 2.70 12.56
N GLY A 239 -8.16 1.91 12.50
CA GLY A 239 -8.24 0.62 13.18
C GLY A 239 -9.14 -0.38 12.47
N THR A 240 -8.94 -1.66 12.75
CA THR A 240 -9.72 -2.80 12.24
C THR A 240 -10.09 -3.77 13.36
N GLY A 241 -11.01 -4.69 13.06
CA GLY A 241 -11.54 -5.64 14.04
C GLY A 241 -12.20 -4.90 15.20
N VAL A 242 -11.84 -5.24 16.44
CA VAL A 242 -12.35 -4.58 17.65
C VAL A 242 -12.03 -3.08 17.74
N PHE A 243 -11.08 -2.59 16.93
CA PHE A 243 -10.69 -1.17 16.87
C PHE A 243 -11.32 -0.43 15.68
N ALA A 244 -12.24 -1.05 14.95
CA ALA A 244 -12.98 -0.38 13.89
C ALA A 244 -13.77 0.81 14.48
N GLY A 245 -13.58 2.01 13.91
CA GLY A 245 -14.22 3.24 14.38
C GLY A 245 -13.51 3.94 15.56
N ALA A 246 -12.31 3.49 15.94
CA ALA A 246 -11.51 4.17 16.97
C ALA A 246 -10.72 5.39 16.45
N ALA A 247 -10.77 5.69 15.15
CA ALA A 247 -10.04 6.79 14.53
C ALA A 247 -10.34 8.15 15.21
N GLY A 248 -9.30 8.94 15.44
CA GLY A 248 -9.35 10.24 16.10
C GLY A 248 -9.48 10.18 17.63
N ARG A 249 -9.50 8.99 18.24
CA ARG A 249 -9.55 8.85 19.71
C ARG A 249 -8.13 8.73 20.28
N PRO A 250 -7.87 9.27 21.48
CA PRO A 250 -6.61 9.05 22.18
C PRO A 250 -6.47 7.56 22.54
N VAL A 251 -5.23 7.07 22.51
CA VAL A 251 -4.93 5.65 22.78
C VAL A 251 -5.40 5.21 24.17
N SER A 252 -5.30 6.08 25.19
CA SER A 252 -5.84 5.80 26.54
C SER A 252 -7.35 5.55 26.59
N ALA A 253 -8.11 6.06 25.62
CA ALA A 253 -9.55 5.84 25.55
C ALA A 253 -9.92 4.52 24.85
N VAL A 254 -8.95 3.83 24.26
CA VAL A 254 -9.15 2.62 23.44
C VAL A 254 -8.48 1.40 24.08
N LEU A 255 -7.39 1.60 24.82
CA LEU A 255 -6.59 0.54 25.42
C LEU A 255 -6.48 0.62 26.95
N PRO A 256 -6.24 -0.52 27.63
CA PRO A 256 -5.85 -0.53 29.04
C PRO A 256 -4.51 0.19 29.29
N GLU A 257 -4.30 0.64 30.52
CA GLU A 257 -3.10 1.41 30.93
C GLU A 257 -1.78 0.67 30.63
N ALA A 258 -1.73 -0.65 30.86
CA ALA A 258 -0.55 -1.46 30.57
C ALA A 258 -0.18 -1.46 29.08
N ALA A 259 -1.17 -1.62 28.19
CA ALA A 259 -0.94 -1.62 26.75
C ALA A 259 -0.57 -0.22 26.22
N CYS A 260 -1.13 0.84 26.84
CA CYS A 260 -0.71 2.23 26.56
C CYS A 260 0.76 2.46 26.95
N ALA A 261 1.19 1.93 28.10
CA ALA A 261 2.57 2.03 28.55
C ALA A 261 3.54 1.34 27.57
N ASP A 262 3.17 0.18 27.03
CA ASP A 262 3.99 -0.50 26.02
C ASP A 262 4.14 0.31 24.74
N ILE A 263 3.09 0.98 24.27
CA ILE A 263 3.18 1.89 23.12
C ILE A 263 4.14 3.06 23.42
N ALA A 264 4.01 3.68 24.59
CA ALA A 264 4.88 4.77 25.00
C ALA A 264 6.35 4.33 25.12
N VAL A 265 6.61 3.16 25.70
CA VAL A 265 7.95 2.59 25.82
C VAL A 265 8.54 2.25 24.46
N ALA A 266 7.75 1.64 23.56
CA ALA A 266 8.20 1.33 22.22
C ALA A 266 8.61 2.61 21.48
N LEU A 267 7.73 3.62 21.46
CA LEU A 267 7.99 4.92 20.80
C LEU A 267 9.22 5.62 21.38
N ALA A 268 9.39 5.62 22.71
CA ALA A 268 10.52 6.26 23.38
C ALA A 268 11.85 5.53 23.16
N ARG A 269 11.84 4.19 23.12
CA ARG A 269 13.05 3.38 22.93
C ARG A 269 13.40 3.12 21.47
N GLY A 270 12.48 3.39 20.55
CA GLY A 270 12.64 3.09 19.13
C GLY A 270 12.76 1.59 18.83
N ARG A 271 12.14 0.72 19.63
CA ARG A 271 12.10 -0.74 19.42
C ARG A 271 10.68 -1.29 19.55
N SER A 272 10.33 -2.23 18.67
CA SER A 272 9.08 -3.00 18.77
C SER A 272 9.05 -3.85 20.04
N LEU A 273 7.86 -4.06 20.58
CA LEU A 273 7.61 -4.89 21.77
C LEU A 273 6.60 -5.98 21.42
N HIS A 274 6.88 -7.21 21.83
CA HIS A 274 6.03 -8.38 21.54
C HIS A 274 5.72 -9.11 22.85
N GLY A 275 4.47 -9.05 23.29
CA GLY A 275 3.98 -9.76 24.46
C GLY A 275 3.20 -11.02 24.11
N ASP A 276 2.59 -11.62 25.14
CA ASP A 276 1.80 -12.85 25.02
C ASP A 276 0.37 -12.61 24.51
N ASP A 277 -0.19 -11.41 24.65
CA ASP A 277 -1.54 -11.10 24.16
C ASP A 277 -1.55 -10.01 23.09
N HIS A 278 -0.65 -9.02 23.19
CA HIS A 278 -0.51 -7.93 22.23
C HIS A 278 0.93 -7.67 21.81
N SER A 279 1.07 -7.02 20.66
CA SER A 279 2.33 -6.58 20.08
C SER A 279 2.25 -5.13 19.64
N VAL A 280 3.34 -4.40 19.82
CA VAL A 280 3.55 -3.04 19.34
C VAL A 280 4.70 -3.06 18.34
N ALA A 281 4.41 -2.86 17.07
CA ALA A 281 5.41 -2.76 16.02
C ALA A 281 5.61 -1.30 15.60
N LEU A 282 6.85 -0.83 15.61
CA LEU A 282 7.15 0.56 15.27
C LEU A 282 7.34 0.75 13.77
N PHE A 283 6.90 1.91 13.29
CA PHE A 283 7.28 2.42 11.98
C PHE A 283 7.83 3.83 12.16
N GLN A 284 9.06 4.03 11.70
CA GLN A 284 9.75 5.31 11.82
C GLN A 284 9.50 6.10 10.55
N THR A 285 8.79 7.22 10.67
CA THR A 285 8.57 8.14 9.54
C THR A 285 9.23 9.47 9.87
N GLN A 286 9.71 10.16 8.84
CA GLN A 286 10.20 11.54 8.98
C GLN A 286 9.03 12.51 9.21
N SER A 287 7.83 12.16 8.75
CA SER A 287 6.59 12.92 8.92
C SER A 287 5.39 11.98 8.73
N PRO A 288 4.45 11.87 9.70
CA PRO A 288 4.22 12.73 10.87
C PRO A 288 5.03 12.34 12.13
N GLY A 289 6.17 11.66 11.97
CA GLY A 289 7.04 11.28 13.08
C GLY A 289 6.92 9.79 13.44
N PRO A 290 7.46 9.34 14.59
CA PRO A 290 7.39 7.94 14.96
C PRO A 290 5.94 7.53 15.25
N GLY A 291 5.50 6.45 14.61
CA GLY A 291 4.21 5.85 14.85
C GLY A 291 4.33 4.40 15.32
N ALA A 292 3.24 3.89 15.87
CA ALA A 292 3.13 2.52 16.37
C ALA A 292 1.92 1.82 15.74
N LEU A 293 2.12 0.56 15.34
CA LEU A 293 1.08 -0.38 14.97
C LEU A 293 0.83 -1.28 16.19
N PHE A 294 -0.35 -1.18 16.76
CA PHE A 294 -0.80 -2.04 17.85
C PHE A 294 -1.60 -3.21 17.29
N ILE A 295 -1.33 -4.42 17.76
CA ILE A 295 -2.06 -5.65 17.42
C ILE A 295 -2.44 -6.35 18.72
N GLY A 296 -3.74 -6.56 18.93
CA GLY A 296 -4.26 -7.14 20.18
C GLY A 296 -4.93 -8.49 19.99
N GLY A 297 -4.94 -9.30 21.06
CA GLY A 297 -5.67 -10.55 21.14
C GLY A 297 -5.12 -11.65 20.23
N HIS A 298 -3.81 -11.69 20.01
CA HIS A 298 -3.18 -12.69 19.13
C HIS A 298 -2.71 -13.96 19.88
N GLY A 299 -2.69 -13.96 21.21
CA GLY A 299 -2.32 -15.14 22.03
C GLY A 299 -0.88 -15.63 21.81
N GLY A 300 0.04 -14.70 21.55
CA GLY A 300 1.46 -14.93 21.32
C GLY A 300 1.81 -15.08 19.84
N LEU A 301 2.68 -14.21 19.33
CA LEU A 301 3.19 -14.33 17.96
C LEU A 301 4.37 -15.31 17.90
N PRO A 302 4.32 -16.36 17.05
CA PRO A 302 5.49 -17.17 16.71
C PRO A 302 6.64 -16.31 16.15
N GLU A 303 7.88 -16.77 16.28
CA GLU A 303 9.08 -16.06 15.80
C GLU A 303 8.97 -15.65 14.31
N VAL A 304 8.41 -16.52 13.48
CA VAL A 304 8.14 -16.25 12.07
C VAL A 304 7.20 -15.06 11.87
N GLU A 305 6.09 -15.01 12.61
CA GLU A 305 5.10 -13.93 12.51
C GLU A 305 5.68 -12.61 13.02
N ARG A 306 6.48 -12.64 14.10
CA ARG A 306 7.22 -11.47 14.60
C ARG A 306 8.15 -10.91 13.53
N ARG A 307 8.94 -11.77 12.88
CA ARG A 307 9.89 -11.36 11.84
C ARG A 307 9.19 -10.80 10.59
N LEU A 308 8.07 -11.39 10.20
CA LEU A 308 7.26 -10.87 9.09
C LEU A 308 6.67 -9.50 9.41
N LEU A 309 6.18 -9.31 10.64
CA LEU A 309 5.66 -8.03 11.12
C LEU A 309 6.73 -6.93 11.13
N GLU A 310 7.94 -7.23 11.58
CA GLU A 310 9.07 -6.28 11.55
C GLU A 310 9.44 -5.86 10.13
N ILE A 311 9.54 -6.82 9.20
CA ILE A 311 9.82 -6.53 7.77
C ILE A 311 8.71 -5.68 7.18
N PHE A 312 7.45 -6.00 7.47
CA PHE A 312 6.30 -5.25 7.00
C PHE A 312 6.35 -3.80 7.51
N CYS A 313 6.55 -3.58 8.81
CA CYS A 313 6.68 -2.25 9.42
C CYS A 313 7.85 -1.42 8.85
N SER A 314 9.00 -2.05 8.59
CA SER A 314 10.12 -1.38 7.95
C SER A 314 9.77 -0.91 6.52
N ARG A 315 9.08 -1.74 5.73
CA ARG A 315 8.65 -1.36 4.37
C ARG A 315 7.57 -0.30 4.36
N MET A 316 6.62 -0.37 5.30
CA MET A 316 5.59 0.65 5.46
C MET A 316 6.15 2.02 5.79
N SER A 317 7.19 2.09 6.63
CA SER A 317 7.86 3.35 6.99
C SER A 317 8.27 4.14 5.73
N VAL A 318 8.85 3.46 4.75
CA VAL A 318 9.23 4.05 3.45
C VAL A 318 8.00 4.52 2.65
N GLY A 319 6.89 3.78 2.71
CA GLY A 319 5.64 4.17 2.04
C GLY A 319 4.98 5.39 2.67
N PHE A 320 4.94 5.45 4.00
CA PHE A 320 4.49 6.63 4.75
C PHE A 320 5.31 7.86 4.38
N ASP A 321 6.64 7.75 4.39
CA ASP A 321 7.53 8.85 4.00
C ASP A 321 7.28 9.32 2.56
N ASN A 322 7.11 8.38 1.61
CA ASN A 322 6.82 8.72 0.22
C ASN A 322 5.47 9.42 0.04
N VAL A 323 4.42 8.94 0.72
CA VAL A 323 3.10 9.58 0.68
C VAL A 323 3.15 10.97 1.31
N SER A 324 3.85 11.11 2.45
CA SER A 324 4.06 12.41 3.09
C SER A 324 4.83 13.38 2.19
N LEU A 325 5.92 12.93 1.56
CA LEU A 325 6.69 13.76 0.62
C LEU A 325 5.85 14.18 -0.59
N TYR A 326 5.03 13.27 -1.11
CA TYR A 326 4.11 13.58 -2.20
C TYR A 326 3.06 14.63 -1.80
N GLU A 327 2.45 14.48 -0.63
CA GLU A 327 1.49 15.45 -0.09
C GLU A 327 2.15 16.81 0.17
N GLN A 328 3.34 16.85 0.75
CA GLN A 328 4.09 18.09 0.96
C GLN A 328 4.44 18.77 -0.36
N LEU A 329 4.91 18.02 -1.36
CA LEU A 329 5.17 18.55 -2.69
C LEU A 329 3.91 19.12 -3.33
N ARG A 330 2.78 18.40 -3.22
CA ARG A 330 1.48 18.85 -3.73
C ARG A 330 1.00 20.13 -3.02
N LEU A 331 1.11 20.20 -1.69
CA LEU A 331 0.74 21.39 -0.92
C LEU A 331 1.62 22.59 -1.26
N ALA A 332 2.94 22.37 -1.37
CA ALA A 332 3.88 23.41 -1.80
C ALA A 332 3.54 23.92 -3.19
N GLN A 333 3.23 23.03 -4.13
CA GLN A 333 2.80 23.38 -5.49
C GLN A 333 1.50 24.21 -5.49
N ILE A 334 0.49 23.81 -4.71
CA ILE A 334 -0.75 24.58 -4.56
C ILE A 334 -0.45 25.98 -3.99
N ALA A 335 0.39 26.07 -2.96
CA ALA A 335 0.77 27.33 -2.36
C ALA A 335 1.53 28.23 -3.35
N THR A 336 2.44 27.68 -4.16
CA THR A 336 3.15 28.42 -5.21
C THR A 336 2.19 28.97 -6.26
N VAL A 337 1.25 28.16 -6.77
CA VAL A 337 0.27 28.63 -7.75
C VAL A 337 -0.63 29.71 -7.16
N HIS A 338 -1.06 29.55 -5.90
CA HIS A 338 -1.84 30.57 -5.21
C HIS A 338 -1.06 31.88 -5.07
N ALA A 339 0.23 31.81 -4.74
CA ALA A 339 1.10 32.98 -4.67
C ALA A 339 1.25 33.67 -6.05
N LEU A 340 1.42 32.91 -7.13
CA LEU A 340 1.50 33.44 -8.50
C LEU A 340 0.19 34.13 -8.92
N GLY A 341 -0.97 33.50 -8.70
CA GLY A 341 -2.26 34.12 -8.97
C GLY A 341 -2.45 35.41 -8.16
N LYS A 342 -2.08 35.40 -6.87
CA LYS A 342 -2.14 36.60 -6.02
C LYS A 342 -1.20 37.72 -6.50
N LEU A 343 -0.03 37.39 -7.03
CA LEU A 343 0.91 38.38 -7.59
C LEU A 343 0.33 39.07 -8.85
N ALA A 344 -0.36 38.32 -9.71
CA ALA A 344 -1.01 38.86 -10.88
C ALA A 344 -2.16 39.82 -10.52
N GLU A 345 -2.94 39.45 -9.49
CA GLU A 345 -4.06 40.24 -8.96
C GLU A 345 -3.64 41.37 -8.02
N TYR A 346 -2.37 41.44 -7.59
CA TYR A 346 -1.90 42.45 -6.62
C TYR A 346 -2.16 43.89 -7.11
N LYS A 347 -2.21 44.08 -8.43
CA LYS A 347 -2.49 45.38 -9.06
C LYS A 347 -3.99 45.75 -9.10
N ASP A 348 -4.91 44.82 -8.83
CA ASP A 348 -6.35 44.93 -9.11
C ASP A 348 -7.24 45.16 -7.86
N GLU A 349 -6.66 45.42 -6.68
CA GLU A 349 -7.37 45.60 -5.38
C GLU A 349 -8.25 44.40 -4.94
N VAL A 350 -8.30 43.30 -5.70
CA VAL A 350 -9.04 42.08 -5.38
C VAL A 350 -8.22 41.20 -4.43
N THR A 351 -8.83 40.75 -3.33
CA THR A 351 -8.20 39.80 -2.40
C THR A 351 -7.92 38.46 -3.10
N GLY A 352 -6.78 37.83 -2.78
CA GLY A 352 -6.40 36.51 -3.34
C GLY A 352 -7.33 35.33 -3.02
N GLU A 353 -8.47 35.56 -2.36
CA GLU A 353 -9.55 34.58 -2.18
C GLU A 353 -10.34 34.32 -3.46
N HIS A 354 -10.46 35.33 -4.35
CA HIS A 354 -11.14 35.22 -5.64
C HIS A 354 -10.61 34.05 -6.49
N VAL A 355 -9.30 34.00 -6.63
CA VAL A 355 -8.58 32.95 -7.36
C VAL A 355 -8.88 31.55 -6.80
N ARG A 356 -9.00 31.41 -5.47
CA ARG A 356 -9.37 30.13 -4.84
C ARG A 356 -10.82 29.75 -5.10
N ARG A 357 -11.74 30.73 -5.09
CA ARG A 357 -13.16 30.50 -5.39
C ARG A 357 -13.38 30.05 -6.83
N ILE A 358 -12.72 30.69 -7.80
CA ILE A 358 -12.74 30.24 -9.20
C ILE A 358 -12.26 28.79 -9.30
N GLY A 359 -11.13 28.44 -8.66
CA GLY A 359 -10.61 27.07 -8.68
C GLY A 359 -11.59 26.02 -8.15
N ARG A 360 -12.30 26.34 -7.07
CA ARG A 360 -13.35 25.47 -6.53
C ARG A 360 -14.54 25.33 -7.48
N TRP A 361 -15.03 26.44 -8.02
CA TRP A 361 -16.14 26.43 -8.99
C TRP A 361 -15.78 25.66 -10.26
N ALA A 362 -14.61 25.92 -10.85
CA ALA A 362 -14.15 25.24 -12.05
C ALA A 362 -14.04 23.72 -11.84
N THR A 363 -13.52 23.29 -10.68
CA THR A 363 -13.44 21.86 -10.31
C THR A 363 -14.83 21.24 -10.19
N ALA A 364 -15.75 21.91 -9.49
CA ALA A 364 -17.10 21.38 -9.28
C ALA A 364 -17.90 21.28 -10.59
N ILE A 365 -17.78 22.29 -11.46
CA ILE A 365 -18.40 22.28 -12.80
C ILE A 365 -17.82 21.15 -13.65
N ALA A 366 -16.49 20.98 -13.66
CA ALA A 366 -15.84 19.91 -14.42
C ALA A 366 -16.30 18.51 -13.98
N ARG A 367 -16.37 18.27 -12.66
CA ARG A 367 -16.87 16.99 -12.11
C ARG A 367 -18.34 16.74 -12.44
N GLU A 368 -19.17 17.77 -12.44
CA GLU A 368 -20.57 17.64 -12.85
C GLU A 368 -20.69 17.30 -14.34
N LEU A 369 -19.90 17.94 -15.20
CA LEU A 369 -19.86 17.63 -16.63
C LEU A 369 -19.38 16.19 -16.89
N GLN A 370 -18.38 15.74 -16.13
CA GLN A 370 -17.89 14.36 -16.15
C GLN A 370 -19.01 13.37 -15.78
N ALA A 371 -19.70 13.61 -14.65
CA ALA A 371 -20.78 12.75 -14.18
C ALA A 371 -21.94 12.64 -15.19
N ARG A 372 -22.19 13.71 -15.96
CA ARG A 372 -23.21 13.74 -17.02
C ARG A 372 -22.79 13.09 -18.34
N GLY A 373 -21.49 12.84 -18.53
CA GLY A 373 -20.96 12.40 -19.83
C GLY A 373 -21.16 13.41 -20.96
N ALA A 374 -21.36 14.70 -20.64
CA ALA A 374 -21.79 15.73 -21.60
C ALA A 374 -20.69 16.21 -22.58
N CYS A 375 -19.44 15.79 -22.38
CA CYS A 375 -18.27 16.31 -23.10
C CYS A 375 -17.34 15.21 -23.66
N GLY A 376 -17.86 14.05 -24.08
CA GLY A 376 -17.13 13.13 -24.98
C GLY A 376 -15.76 12.60 -24.51
N GLY A 377 -15.49 12.60 -23.21
CA GLY A 377 -14.19 12.17 -22.63
C GLY A 377 -13.20 13.31 -22.34
N ASP A 378 -13.50 14.55 -22.74
CA ASP A 378 -12.61 15.71 -22.50
C ASP A 378 -12.48 16.09 -21.01
N ALA A 379 -13.50 15.76 -20.21
CA ALA A 379 -13.55 15.93 -18.76
C ALA A 379 -13.19 14.63 -18.01
N ASP A 380 -12.05 14.03 -18.35
CA ASP A 380 -11.54 12.85 -17.63
C ASP A 380 -11.11 13.17 -16.18
N ASN A 381 -10.74 12.13 -15.41
CA ASN A 381 -10.29 12.29 -14.03
C ASN A 381 -9.10 13.25 -13.93
N ARG A 382 -8.17 13.18 -14.89
CA ARG A 382 -6.97 14.01 -14.90
C ARG A 382 -7.31 15.47 -15.15
N PHE A 383 -8.27 15.76 -16.02
CA PHE A 383 -8.78 17.09 -16.28
C PHE A 383 -9.40 17.69 -15.01
N CYS A 384 -10.27 16.94 -14.35
CA CYS A 384 -10.93 17.36 -13.12
C CYS A 384 -9.95 17.60 -11.96
N GLU A 385 -8.83 16.86 -11.90
CA GLU A 385 -7.75 17.08 -10.94
C GLU A 385 -6.98 18.40 -11.19
N LEU A 386 -6.81 18.79 -12.46
CA LEU A 386 -5.93 19.89 -12.86
C LEU A 386 -6.64 21.25 -12.95
N ILE A 387 -7.90 21.27 -13.40
CA ILE A 387 -8.59 22.52 -13.78
C ILE A 387 -8.70 23.53 -12.63
N GLY A 388 -8.91 23.04 -11.41
CA GLY A 388 -8.98 23.91 -10.24
C GLY A 388 -7.70 24.71 -10.03
N LEU A 389 -6.54 24.05 -10.13
CA LEU A 389 -5.24 24.71 -10.00
C LEU A 389 -4.90 25.56 -11.23
N ALA A 390 -5.22 25.07 -12.43
CA ALA A 390 -4.94 25.76 -13.69
C ALA A 390 -5.73 27.09 -13.82
N SER A 391 -7.00 27.09 -13.40
CA SER A 391 -7.86 28.29 -13.44
C SER A 391 -7.35 29.43 -12.56
N MET A 392 -6.54 29.13 -11.55
CA MET A 392 -5.93 30.16 -10.70
C MET A 392 -4.92 31.05 -11.43
N LEU A 393 -4.50 30.63 -12.64
CA LEU A 393 -3.50 31.28 -13.46
C LEU A 393 -4.10 32.06 -14.65
N HIS A 394 -5.43 32.09 -14.79
CA HIS A 394 -6.10 32.67 -15.97
C HIS A 394 -5.67 34.11 -16.25
N ASP A 395 -5.49 34.91 -15.20
CA ASP A 395 -5.13 36.33 -15.27
C ASP A 395 -3.64 36.62 -15.04
N VAL A 396 -2.76 35.61 -15.10
CA VAL A 396 -1.31 35.80 -14.85
C VAL A 396 -0.68 36.85 -15.77
N GLY A 397 -1.23 37.05 -16.97
CA GLY A 397 -0.75 38.03 -17.95
C GLY A 397 -0.95 39.49 -17.54
N LYS A 398 -1.80 39.79 -16.54
CA LYS A 398 -2.00 41.16 -16.04
C LYS A 398 -0.70 41.81 -15.55
N VAL A 399 0.29 41.01 -15.15
CA VAL A 399 1.62 41.50 -14.75
C VAL A 399 2.30 42.36 -15.83
N ALA A 400 2.01 42.09 -17.11
CA ALA A 400 2.58 42.80 -18.24
C ALA A 400 1.77 44.04 -18.67
N ILE A 401 0.58 44.25 -18.11
CA ILE A 401 -0.26 45.40 -18.44
C ILE A 401 0.20 46.64 -17.65
N PRO A 402 0.33 47.82 -18.30
CA PRO A 402 0.71 49.06 -17.61
C PRO A 402 -0.24 49.43 -16.46
N ASP A 403 0.34 49.85 -15.34
CA ASP A 403 -0.43 50.22 -14.12
C ASP A 403 -1.45 51.34 -14.38
N GLN A 404 -1.14 52.27 -15.28
CA GLN A 404 -2.07 53.35 -15.64
C GLN A 404 -3.36 52.86 -16.30
N ILE A 405 -3.34 51.67 -16.92
CA ILE A 405 -4.52 51.03 -17.51
C ILE A 405 -5.23 50.18 -16.46
N LEU A 406 -4.49 49.34 -15.71
CA LEU A 406 -5.07 48.48 -14.67
C LEU A 406 -5.77 49.28 -13.56
N ARG A 407 -5.20 50.44 -13.18
CA ARG A 407 -5.69 51.25 -12.05
C ARG A 407 -6.52 52.46 -12.48
N LYS A 408 -6.92 52.55 -13.75
CA LYS A 408 -7.65 53.71 -14.26
C LYS A 408 -9.02 53.83 -13.57
N PRO A 409 -9.33 54.94 -12.88
CA PRO A 409 -10.64 55.15 -12.29
C PRO A 409 -11.63 55.59 -13.37
N GLY A 410 -12.17 54.63 -14.12
CA GLY A 410 -13.14 54.90 -15.19
C GLY A 410 -13.12 53.85 -16.31
N LYS A 411 -13.88 54.10 -17.37
CA LYS A 411 -13.87 53.23 -18.56
C LYS A 411 -12.56 53.41 -19.32
N LEU A 412 -12.02 52.30 -19.81
CA LEU A 412 -10.91 52.30 -20.75
C LEU A 412 -11.36 52.83 -22.11
N ASP A 413 -10.50 53.60 -22.77
CA ASP A 413 -10.70 54.00 -24.15
C ASP A 413 -10.41 52.83 -25.12
N PRO A 414 -10.75 52.95 -26.42
CA PRO A 414 -10.54 51.86 -27.37
C PRO A 414 -9.09 51.38 -27.50
N GLY A 415 -8.10 52.27 -27.37
CA GLY A 415 -6.67 51.91 -27.43
C GLY A 415 -6.20 51.21 -26.15
N GLU A 416 -6.63 51.70 -24.99
CA GLU A 416 -6.38 51.06 -23.70
C GLU A 416 -7.04 49.68 -23.61
N MET A 417 -8.24 49.52 -24.18
CA MET A 417 -8.92 48.22 -24.26
C MET A 417 -8.15 47.22 -25.11
N VAL A 418 -7.51 47.66 -26.20
CA VAL A 418 -6.65 46.77 -27.01
C VAL A 418 -5.48 46.29 -26.17
N GLN A 419 -4.80 47.19 -25.45
CA GLN A 419 -3.68 46.83 -24.56
C GLN A 419 -4.14 45.93 -23.41
N MET A 420 -5.28 46.21 -22.77
CA MET A 420 -5.83 45.36 -21.71
C MET A 420 -6.07 43.93 -22.20
N ARG A 421 -6.60 43.73 -23.41
CA ARG A 421 -6.86 42.39 -23.97
C ARG A 421 -5.59 41.57 -24.21
N GLU A 422 -4.42 42.19 -24.26
CA GLU A 422 -3.15 41.47 -24.48
C GLU A 422 -2.81 40.54 -23.30
N HIS A 423 -3.36 40.76 -22.10
CA HIS A 423 -3.05 39.91 -20.93
C HIS A 423 -3.34 38.42 -21.22
N ALA A 424 -4.41 38.12 -21.96
CA ALA A 424 -4.78 36.75 -22.30
C ALA A 424 -3.67 36.05 -23.10
N ALA A 425 -3.21 36.69 -24.17
CA ALA A 425 -2.15 36.16 -25.03
C ALA A 425 -0.76 36.17 -24.35
N ILE A 426 -0.48 37.15 -23.49
CA ILE A 426 0.78 37.21 -22.74
C ILE A 426 0.82 36.11 -21.68
N GLY A 427 -0.25 35.96 -20.91
CA GLY A 427 -0.38 34.93 -19.88
C GLY A 427 -0.27 33.52 -20.46
N GLY A 428 -0.96 33.27 -21.57
CA GLY A 428 -0.85 32.03 -22.33
C GLY A 428 0.58 31.67 -22.71
N ARG A 429 1.33 32.63 -23.26
CA ARG A 429 2.74 32.44 -23.65
C ARG A 429 3.63 32.11 -22.45
N ILE A 430 3.55 32.88 -21.36
CA ILE A 430 4.34 32.66 -20.14
C ILE A 430 4.11 31.24 -19.60
N LEU A 431 2.85 30.81 -19.51
CA LEU A 431 2.51 29.50 -18.97
C LEU A 431 2.93 28.36 -19.91
N ARG A 432 2.82 28.56 -21.23
CA ARG A 432 3.25 27.57 -22.22
C ARG A 432 4.76 27.36 -22.20
N ASP A 433 5.54 28.43 -22.11
CA ASP A 433 7.00 28.38 -21.97
C ASP A 433 7.40 27.64 -20.69
N ALA A 434 6.72 27.93 -19.57
CA ALA A 434 6.94 27.24 -18.29
C ALA A 434 6.50 25.77 -18.29
N SER A 435 5.58 25.37 -19.18
CA SER A 435 5.10 23.99 -19.29
C SER A 435 6.05 23.08 -20.05
N GLY A 436 6.95 23.62 -20.88
CA GLY A 436 7.85 22.85 -21.76
C GLY A 436 8.69 21.76 -21.07
N PRO A 437 9.23 21.98 -19.85
CA PRO A 437 9.96 20.94 -19.11
C PRO A 437 9.09 19.79 -18.58
N VAL A 438 7.75 19.95 -18.54
CA VAL A 438 6.82 18.97 -17.97
C VAL A 438 6.11 18.24 -19.12
N GLY A 439 6.44 16.96 -19.32
CA GLY A 439 5.76 16.13 -20.34
C GLY A 439 4.27 15.93 -20.03
N GLY A 440 3.43 15.97 -21.08
CA GLY A 440 1.99 15.70 -20.99
C GLY A 440 1.12 16.87 -20.51
N ARG A 441 -0.14 16.58 -20.16
CA ARG A 441 -1.11 17.58 -19.67
C ARG A 441 -0.81 17.92 -18.20
N SER A 442 -0.54 19.20 -17.92
CA SER A 442 -0.23 19.74 -16.60
C SER A 442 -1.12 20.94 -16.30
N TYR A 443 -1.11 21.41 -15.05
CA TYR A 443 -1.83 22.63 -14.66
C TYR A 443 -1.26 23.88 -15.36
N LEU A 444 0.00 23.88 -15.80
CA LEU A 444 0.60 24.97 -16.56
C LEU A 444 0.15 24.97 -18.02
N SER A 445 0.17 23.80 -18.70
CA SER A 445 -0.30 23.73 -20.08
C SER A 445 -1.81 23.96 -20.20
N MET A 446 -2.59 23.47 -19.22
CA MET A 446 -4.01 23.81 -19.11
C MET A 446 -4.22 25.28 -18.68
N GLY A 447 -3.37 25.82 -17.82
CA GLY A 447 -3.40 27.24 -17.45
C GLY A 447 -3.16 28.15 -18.65
N ALA A 448 -2.25 27.78 -19.54
CA ALA A 448 -2.01 28.49 -20.80
C ALA A 448 -3.24 28.47 -21.71
N GLU A 449 -3.89 27.31 -21.83
CA GLU A 449 -5.15 27.15 -22.57
C GLU A 449 -6.24 28.05 -21.99
N ILE A 450 -6.41 28.07 -20.67
CA ILE A 450 -7.39 28.92 -19.97
C ILE A 450 -7.08 30.41 -20.17
N ALA A 451 -5.83 30.83 -19.97
CA ALA A 451 -5.43 32.24 -20.11
C ALA A 451 -5.79 32.78 -21.51
N GLU A 452 -5.66 31.96 -22.55
CA GLU A 452 -5.98 32.34 -23.94
C GLU A 452 -7.44 32.13 -24.34
N SER A 453 -8.27 31.53 -23.49
CA SER A 453 -9.64 31.17 -23.91
C SER A 453 -10.76 31.55 -22.94
N HIS A 454 -10.46 31.97 -21.71
CA HIS A 454 -11.49 32.35 -20.73
C HIS A 454 -12.25 33.64 -21.10
N HIS A 455 -11.74 34.42 -22.06
CA HIS A 455 -12.42 35.58 -22.65
C HIS A 455 -12.98 35.33 -24.06
N GLU A 456 -12.85 34.10 -24.56
CA GLU A 456 -13.58 33.68 -25.76
C GLU A 456 -15.07 33.56 -25.43
N LYS A 457 -15.91 33.87 -26.41
CA LYS A 457 -17.37 33.80 -26.26
C LYS A 457 -17.90 32.71 -27.16
N PHE A 458 -18.89 31.96 -26.68
CA PHE A 458 -19.42 30.81 -27.41
C PHE A 458 -19.92 31.16 -28.83
N ASP A 459 -20.36 32.40 -29.05
CA ASP A 459 -20.77 32.94 -30.36
C ASP A 459 -19.63 33.42 -31.28
N GLY A 460 -18.36 33.35 -30.83
CA GLY A 460 -17.19 33.78 -31.58
C GLY A 460 -16.84 35.26 -31.47
N THR A 461 -17.57 36.05 -30.66
CA THR A 461 -17.31 37.50 -30.50
C THR A 461 -16.27 37.83 -29.41
N GLY A 462 -15.60 36.80 -28.88
CA GLY A 462 -14.57 36.91 -27.85
C GLY A 462 -13.17 37.25 -28.37
N TYR A 463 -12.18 37.11 -27.51
CA TYR A 463 -10.77 37.37 -27.78
C TYR A 463 -9.88 36.40 -26.99
N PRO A 464 -8.60 36.19 -27.36
CA PRO A 464 -7.81 36.88 -28.41
C PRO A 464 -7.90 36.27 -29.81
N HIS A 465 -8.48 35.08 -29.98
CA HIS A 465 -8.50 34.32 -31.23
C HIS A 465 -9.85 34.32 -31.94
N GLY A 466 -10.94 34.68 -31.24
CA GLY A 466 -12.29 34.69 -31.82
C GLY A 466 -12.82 33.27 -32.07
N LEU A 467 -12.51 32.36 -31.14
CA LEU A 467 -12.95 30.97 -31.20
C LEU A 467 -14.45 30.89 -30.89
N ALA A 468 -15.16 29.98 -31.57
CA ALA A 468 -16.60 29.80 -31.41
C ALA A 468 -16.96 28.34 -31.08
N GLY A 469 -18.01 28.14 -30.29
CA GLY A 469 -18.53 26.83 -29.95
C GLY A 469 -17.47 25.89 -29.33
N ASP A 470 -17.41 24.68 -29.86
CA ASP A 470 -16.46 23.64 -29.42
C ASP A 470 -15.01 23.88 -29.82
N ALA A 471 -14.73 24.89 -30.66
CA ALA A 471 -13.34 25.31 -30.93
C ALA A 471 -12.71 25.98 -29.69
N ILE A 472 -13.54 26.48 -28.76
CA ILE A 472 -13.07 26.96 -27.46
C ILE A 472 -12.76 25.74 -26.59
N PRO A 473 -11.54 25.63 -26.05
CA PRO A 473 -11.21 24.53 -25.15
C PRO A 473 -12.18 24.45 -23.97
N LEU A 474 -12.49 23.22 -23.52
CA LEU A 474 -13.45 23.02 -22.43
C LEU A 474 -13.03 23.74 -21.14
N SER A 475 -11.72 23.81 -20.87
CA SER A 475 -11.19 24.52 -19.71
C SER A 475 -11.53 26.02 -19.74
N GLY A 476 -11.37 26.69 -20.88
CA GLY A 476 -11.76 28.09 -21.09
C GLY A 476 -13.24 28.32 -20.89
N ARG A 477 -14.09 27.45 -21.47
CA ARG A 477 -15.55 27.53 -21.33
C ARG A 477 -16.01 27.41 -19.87
N ILE A 478 -15.39 26.52 -19.11
CA ILE A 478 -15.68 26.36 -17.66
C ILE A 478 -15.24 27.60 -16.88
N VAL A 479 -14.02 28.07 -17.12
CA VAL A 479 -13.47 29.21 -16.37
C VAL A 479 -14.20 30.51 -16.69
N ALA A 480 -14.65 30.73 -17.92
CA ALA A 480 -15.46 31.89 -18.29
C ALA A 480 -16.73 32.03 -17.44
N VAL A 481 -17.44 30.91 -17.19
CA VAL A 481 -18.63 30.90 -16.32
C VAL A 481 -18.24 31.16 -14.87
N ALA A 482 -17.20 30.49 -14.36
CA ALA A 482 -16.76 30.62 -12.97
C ALA A 482 -16.26 32.04 -12.65
N ASP A 483 -15.50 32.66 -13.55
CA ASP A 483 -14.96 34.00 -13.41
C ASP A 483 -16.07 35.06 -13.42
N VAL A 484 -16.97 35.03 -14.43
CA VAL A 484 -18.08 35.98 -14.50
C VAL A 484 -19.01 35.85 -13.28
N TYR A 485 -19.28 34.64 -12.83
CA TYR A 485 -20.07 34.41 -11.62
C TYR A 485 -19.40 35.05 -10.39
N ASP A 486 -18.11 34.79 -10.14
CA ASP A 486 -17.41 35.34 -8.98
C ASP A 486 -17.27 36.86 -9.05
N ALA A 487 -16.97 37.40 -10.24
CA ALA A 487 -16.78 38.82 -10.49
C ALA A 487 -18.05 39.67 -10.29
N LEU A 488 -19.24 39.10 -10.54
CA LEU A 488 -20.52 39.80 -10.35
C LEU A 488 -21.05 39.72 -8.92
N LEU A 489 -20.76 38.63 -8.20
CA LEU A 489 -21.22 38.40 -6.83
C LEU A 489 -20.45 39.19 -5.77
N HIS A 490 -19.20 39.56 -6.04
CA HIS A 490 -18.36 40.24 -5.07
C HIS A 490 -18.19 41.71 -5.40
N ARG A 491 -18.20 42.54 -4.35
CA ARG A 491 -17.99 43.98 -4.47
C ARG A 491 -16.58 44.27 -5.02
N ARG A 492 -16.50 45.16 -6.00
CA ARG A 492 -15.25 45.75 -6.50
C ARG A 492 -15.21 47.25 -6.15
N PRO A 493 -14.04 47.91 -6.14
CA PRO A 493 -13.91 49.34 -5.80
C PRO A 493 -14.87 50.27 -6.58
N TYR A 494 -15.25 49.86 -7.79
CA TYR A 494 -16.09 50.60 -8.73
C TYR A 494 -17.49 50.00 -8.95
N LYS A 495 -17.86 48.91 -8.28
CA LYS A 495 -19.14 48.19 -8.52
C LYS A 495 -19.65 47.48 -7.25
N GLU A 496 -20.89 47.75 -6.87
CA GLU A 496 -21.59 47.00 -5.80
C GLU A 496 -21.87 45.56 -6.25
N ALA A 497 -21.87 44.63 -5.28
CA ALA A 497 -22.20 43.22 -5.50
C ALA A 497 -23.63 43.06 -6.04
N TRP A 498 -23.83 42.12 -6.95
CA TRP A 498 -25.16 41.78 -7.46
C TRP A 498 -25.82 40.73 -6.58
N GLU A 499 -27.16 40.76 -6.55
CA GLU A 499 -27.94 39.67 -5.97
C GLU A 499 -27.68 38.36 -6.73
N MET A 500 -27.44 37.27 -5.99
CA MET A 500 -27.09 35.97 -6.56
C MET A 500 -28.08 35.52 -7.65
N ALA A 501 -29.39 35.71 -7.41
CA ALA A 501 -30.43 35.37 -8.37
C ALA A 501 -30.26 36.12 -9.70
N ALA A 502 -29.93 37.41 -9.66
CA ALA A 502 -29.73 38.23 -10.86
C ALA A 502 -28.48 37.80 -11.66
N VAL A 503 -27.43 37.36 -10.98
CA VAL A 503 -26.22 36.82 -11.63
C VAL A 503 -26.53 35.50 -12.34
N VAL A 504 -27.27 34.60 -11.69
CA VAL A 504 -27.67 33.32 -12.26
C VAL A 504 -28.59 33.51 -13.47
N ASP A 505 -29.56 34.42 -13.38
CA ASP A 505 -30.47 34.74 -14.49
C ASP A 505 -29.71 35.30 -15.70
N LEU A 506 -28.71 36.15 -15.48
CA LEU A 506 -27.83 36.63 -16.55
C LEU A 506 -27.04 35.48 -17.20
N ILE A 507 -26.41 34.61 -16.41
CA ILE A 507 -25.63 33.48 -16.93
C ILE A 507 -26.52 32.55 -17.76
N ARG A 508 -27.76 32.28 -17.31
CA ARG A 508 -28.75 31.50 -18.07
C ARG A 508 -29.16 32.20 -19.37
N ALA A 509 -29.42 33.51 -19.33
CA ALA A 509 -29.82 34.28 -20.50
C ALA A 509 -28.72 34.37 -21.58
N GLU A 510 -27.45 34.30 -21.18
CA GLU A 510 -26.29 34.36 -22.06
C GLU A 510 -25.80 32.97 -22.53
N ALA A 511 -26.52 31.90 -22.18
CA ALA A 511 -26.24 30.54 -22.68
C ALA A 511 -26.39 30.47 -24.21
N GLY A 512 -25.39 29.88 -24.88
CA GLY A 512 -25.31 29.80 -26.34
C GLY A 512 -24.78 31.06 -27.02
N ARG A 513 -24.58 32.15 -26.27
CA ARG A 513 -23.96 33.40 -26.76
C ARG A 513 -22.61 33.64 -26.12
N HIS A 514 -22.61 33.99 -24.84
CA HIS A 514 -21.38 34.12 -24.08
C HIS A 514 -20.87 32.76 -23.61
N PHE A 515 -21.77 31.95 -23.05
CA PHE A 515 -21.40 30.72 -22.34
C PHE A 515 -21.85 29.46 -23.09
N ASP A 516 -21.11 28.37 -22.92
CA ASP A 516 -21.56 27.06 -23.39
C ASP A 516 -22.79 26.60 -22.59
N PRO A 517 -23.92 26.27 -23.24
CA PRO A 517 -25.12 25.79 -22.56
C PRO A 517 -24.88 24.61 -21.63
N ARG A 518 -24.01 23.66 -22.02
CA ARG A 518 -23.71 22.47 -21.20
C ARG A 518 -23.01 22.85 -19.91
N VAL A 519 -22.10 23.81 -19.98
CA VAL A 519 -21.36 24.31 -18.81
C VAL A 519 -22.29 25.09 -17.89
N VAL A 520 -23.20 25.90 -18.44
CA VAL A 520 -24.24 26.61 -17.66
C VAL A 520 -25.14 25.62 -16.93
N ASP A 521 -25.61 24.57 -17.59
CA ASP A 521 -26.45 23.54 -16.97
C ASP A 521 -25.74 22.80 -15.83
N ALA A 522 -24.43 22.53 -15.99
CA ALA A 522 -23.60 21.93 -14.95
C ALA A 522 -23.38 22.89 -13.77
N PHE A 523 -23.07 24.16 -14.05
CA PHE A 523 -22.93 25.20 -13.04
C PHE A 523 -24.20 25.37 -12.19
N VAL A 524 -25.37 25.44 -12.83
CA VAL A 524 -26.66 25.57 -12.14
C VAL A 524 -26.90 24.38 -11.21
N ALA A 525 -26.61 23.15 -11.64
CA ALA A 525 -26.81 21.98 -10.79
C ALA A 525 -25.82 21.90 -9.62
N VAL A 526 -24.59 22.37 -9.80
CA VAL A 526 -23.64 22.53 -8.68
C VAL A 526 -24.21 23.54 -7.67
N LEU A 527 -24.73 24.67 -8.15
CA LEU A 527 -25.31 25.71 -7.30
C LEU A 527 -26.53 25.20 -6.50
N GLU A 528 -27.44 24.46 -7.16
CA GLU A 528 -28.64 23.89 -6.52
C GLU A 528 -28.31 22.88 -5.41
N ARG A 529 -27.12 22.26 -5.44
CA ARG A 529 -26.62 21.37 -4.38
C ARG A 529 -25.88 22.08 -3.25
N GLY A 530 -25.89 23.41 -3.23
CA GLY A 530 -25.23 24.23 -2.20
C GLY A 530 -23.85 24.76 -2.60
N GLY A 531 -23.45 24.63 -3.87
CA GLY A 531 -22.16 25.11 -4.37
C GLY A 531 -21.01 24.13 -4.14
N PRO A 532 -19.75 24.56 -4.43
CA PRO A 532 -18.58 23.72 -4.20
C PRO A 532 -18.31 23.52 -2.71
N GLU A 533 -17.81 22.34 -2.34
CA GLU A 533 -17.32 22.05 -0.97
C GLU A 533 -16.20 23.04 -0.58
N ALA A 534 -16.18 23.42 0.71
CA ALA A 534 -15.37 24.53 1.25
C ALA A 534 -13.85 24.30 1.18
#